data_AF-A0A497G772-F1
#
_entry.id   AF-A0A497G772-F1
#
_cell.length_a   1.000
_cell.length_b   1.000
_cell.length_c   1.000
_cell.angle_alpha   90.00
_cell.angle_beta   90.00
_cell.angle_gamma   90.00
#
_symmetry.space_group_name_H-M   'P 1'
#
loop_
_entity.id
_entity.type
_entity.pdbx_description
1 polymer ?
#
loop_
_entity_poly.entity_id
_entity_poly.type
_entity_poly.pdbx_seq_one_letter_code
_entity_poly.pdbx_strand_id
1 'polypeptide(L)'
;EINVLLGTREVDVEYDPEELCALLMEVGYRSPTYRRIGGGDIDPTLLTWASYLKDRARGIPDQEARERILAELRTLTSKAERTGIRSSPTYAVYAKK
;
A
#
# COMPACT_ATOMS: atom_id res chain seq x y z
N GLU A 1 1.40 2.19 24.18
CA GLU A 1 1.57 1.70 22.80
C GLU A 1 2.16 0.29 22.84
N ILE A 2 1.32 -0.75 22.79
CA ILE A 2 1.73 -2.16 22.90
C ILE A 2 2.45 -2.65 21.63
N ASN A 3 2.15 -2.07 20.46
CA ASN A 3 2.71 -2.50 19.18
C ASN A 3 4.21 -2.18 19.02
N VAL A 4 4.72 -1.14 19.69
CA VAL A 4 6.15 -0.84 19.74
C VAL A 4 6.93 -1.86 20.58
N LEU A 5 6.29 -2.44 21.61
CA LEU A 5 6.88 -3.45 22.50
C LEU A 5 6.97 -4.85 21.86
N LEU A 6 6.20 -5.13 20.81
CA LEU A 6 6.15 -6.44 20.15
C LEU A 6 7.05 -6.54 18.90
N GLY A 7 7.74 -5.47 18.49
CA GLY A 7 8.58 -5.46 17.29
C GLY A 7 7.80 -5.68 15.97
N THR A 8 6.48 -5.79 16.04
CA THR A 8 5.58 -5.92 14.90
C THR A 8 5.31 -4.55 14.32
N ARG A 9 6.00 -4.24 13.22
CA ARG A 9 5.56 -3.17 12.32
C ARG A 9 4.22 -3.60 11.74
N GLU A 10 3.12 -3.03 12.22
CA GLU A 10 1.84 -3.05 11.52
C GLU A 10 2.02 -2.27 10.21
N VAL A 11 2.44 -2.99 9.18
CA VAL A 11 2.38 -2.50 7.81
C VAL A 11 1.06 -3.01 7.28
N ASP A 12 0.20 -2.09 6.85
CA ASP A 12 -0.99 -2.43 6.08
C ASP A 12 -0.50 -3.06 4.76
N VAL A 13 -0.50 -4.39 4.71
CA VAL A 13 -0.07 -5.18 3.57
C VAL A 13 -1.27 -5.99 3.12
N GLU A 14 -1.64 -5.79 1.87
CA GLU A 14 -2.58 -6.69 1.23
C GLU A 14 -1.87 -8.02 0.97
N TYR A 15 -2.27 -9.06 1.70
CA TYR A 15 -1.77 -10.43 1.54
C TYR A 15 -1.99 -10.94 0.11
N ASP A 16 -1.21 -11.92 -0.30
CA ASP A 16 -1.63 -12.74 -1.44
C ASP A 16 -2.96 -13.44 -1.09
N PRO A 17 -3.95 -13.47 -2.01
CA PRO A 17 -5.25 -14.05 -1.69
C PRO A 17 -5.17 -15.54 -1.31
N GLU A 18 -4.23 -16.32 -1.84
CA GLU A 18 -4.04 -17.72 -1.48
C GLU A 18 -3.44 -17.86 -0.08
N GLU A 19 -2.46 -17.04 0.25
CA GLU A 19 -1.88 -16.96 1.59
C GLU A 19 -2.95 -16.61 2.63
N LEU A 20 -3.78 -15.60 2.36
CA LEU A 20 -4.88 -15.23 3.25
C LEU A 20 -5.92 -16.35 3.38
N CYS A 21 -6.23 -17.06 2.29
CA CYS A 21 -7.12 -18.23 2.35
C CYS A 21 -6.54 -19.34 3.25
N ALA A 22 -5.22 -19.59 3.18
CA ALA A 22 -4.57 -20.59 4.03
C ALA A 22 -4.65 -20.21 5.51
N LEU A 23 -4.34 -18.96 5.86
CA LEU A 23 -4.44 -18.45 7.23
C LEU A 23 -5.88 -18.54 7.76
N LEU A 24 -6.88 -18.24 6.93
CA LEU A 24 -8.29 -18.38 7.30
C LEU A 24 -8.68 -19.84 7.60
N MET A 25 -8.14 -20.81 6.85
CA MET A 25 -8.35 -22.23 7.14
C MET A 25 -7.70 -22.65 8.46
N GLU A 26 -6.49 -22.17 8.76
CA GLU A 26 -5.79 -22.45 10.02
C GLU A 26 -6.59 -21.99 11.24
N VAL A 27 -7.27 -20.85 11.14
CA VAL A 27 -8.11 -20.31 12.22
C VAL A 27 -9.56 -20.83 12.19
N GLY A 28 -9.85 -21.83 11.34
CA GLY A 28 -11.08 -22.62 11.37
C GLY A 28 -12.19 -22.20 10.39
N TYR A 29 -11.94 -21.25 9.48
CA TYR A 29 -12.89 -20.97 8.40
C TYR A 29 -12.84 -22.06 7.34
N ARG A 30 -13.99 -22.29 6.69
CA ARG A 30 -14.20 -23.32 5.69
C ARG A 30 -14.47 -22.70 4.32
N SER A 31 -13.95 -23.40 3.31
CA SER A 31 -14.18 -23.09 1.90
C SER A 31 -13.90 -21.62 1.54
N PRO A 32 -12.74 -21.05 1.94
CA PRO A 32 -12.42 -19.70 1.53
C PRO A 32 -12.31 -19.64 0.00
N THR A 33 -12.93 -18.62 -0.58
CA THR A 33 -12.83 -18.29 -2.00
C THR A 33 -12.61 -16.80 -2.11
N TYR A 34 -11.79 -16.39 -3.07
CA TYR A 34 -11.56 -14.99 -3.34
C TYR A 34 -12.08 -14.61 -4.72
N ARG A 35 -12.53 -13.36 -4.84
CA ARG A 35 -12.91 -12.78 -6.11
C ARG A 35 -12.14 -11.48 -6.28
N ARG A 36 -11.50 -11.31 -7.44
CA ARG A 36 -10.91 -10.04 -7.82
C ARG A 36 -12.01 -8.99 -7.96
N ILE A 37 -11.88 -7.88 -7.25
CA ILE A 37 -12.85 -6.78 -7.25
C ILE A 37 -12.29 -5.51 -7.92
N GLY A 38 -10.98 -5.45 -8.17
CA GLY A 38 -10.36 -4.31 -8.85
C GLY A 38 -8.89 -4.49 -9.21
N GLY A 39 -8.26 -3.39 -9.62
CA GLY A 39 -6.81 -3.30 -9.85
C GLY A 39 -6.01 -3.01 -8.59
N GLY A 40 -6.68 -2.70 -7.47
CA GLY A 40 -6.01 -2.11 -6.32
C GLY A 40 -5.43 -0.76 -6.69
N ASP A 41 -6.23 0.02 -7.42
CA ASP A 41 -5.77 1.24 -8.05
C ASP A 41 -5.41 2.27 -6.97
N ILE A 42 -4.26 2.91 -7.15
CA ILE A 42 -3.82 4.00 -6.30
C ILE A 42 -4.87 5.10 -6.39
N ASP A 43 -5.19 5.71 -5.25
CA ASP A 43 -6.10 6.86 -5.24
C ASP A 43 -5.61 7.93 -6.25
N PRO A 44 -6.41 8.28 -7.27
CA PRO A 44 -6.00 9.24 -8.30
C PRO A 44 -5.73 10.64 -7.73
N THR A 45 -6.34 10.98 -6.60
CA THR A 45 -6.07 12.21 -5.84
C THR A 45 -4.64 12.21 -5.31
N LEU A 46 -4.16 11.07 -4.78
CA LEU A 46 -2.78 10.95 -4.29
C LEU A 46 -1.76 11.04 -5.41
N LEU A 47 -2.04 10.44 -6.58
CA LEU A 47 -1.20 10.61 -7.77
C LEU A 47 -1.13 12.07 -8.24
N THR A 48 -2.25 12.79 -8.14
CA THR A 48 -2.32 14.22 -8.45
C THR A 48 -1.47 15.04 -7.48
N TRP A 49 -1.58 14.78 -6.18
CA TRP A 49 -0.74 15.42 -5.16
C TRP A 49 0.74 15.11 -5.33
N ALA A 50 1.10 13.85 -5.61
CA ALA A 50 2.49 13.46 -5.85
C ALA A 50 3.09 14.18 -7.08
N SER A 51 2.29 14.34 -8.13
CA SER A 51 2.69 15.10 -9.32
C SER A 51 2.88 16.59 -9.01
N TYR A 52 1.93 17.20 -8.28
CA TYR A 52 2.04 18.58 -7.81
C TYR A 52 3.31 18.81 -6.96
N LEU A 53 3.61 17.92 -6.03
CA LEU A 53 4.80 18.01 -5.18
C LEU A 53 6.10 17.88 -5.99
N LYS A 54 6.14 17.00 -7.00
CA LYS A 54 7.29 16.89 -7.91
C LYS A 54 7.52 18.20 -8.67
N ASP A 55 6.46 18.83 -9.16
CA ASP A 55 6.58 20.10 -9.88
C ASP A 55 7.03 21.24 -8.97
N ARG A 56 6.53 21.29 -7.74
CA ARG A 56 7.00 22.25 -6.72
C ARG A 56 8.46 22.04 -6.36
N ALA A 57 8.91 20.79 -6.22
CA ALA A 57 10.29 20.46 -5.89
C ALA A 57 11.27 20.90 -6.99
N ARG A 58 10.88 20.84 -8.27
CA ARG A 58 11.71 21.31 -9.40
C ARG A 58 12.04 22.80 -9.31
N GLY A 59 11.17 23.60 -8.69
CA GLY A 59 11.36 25.04 -8.48
C GLY A 59 12.31 25.40 -7.33
N ILE A 60 12.84 24.42 -6.60
CA ILE A 60 13.77 24.67 -5.48
C ILE A 60 15.13 25.12 -6.05
N PRO A 61 15.66 26.30 -5.65
CA PRO A 61 16.94 26.81 -6.16
C PRO A 61 18.14 25.99 -5.67
N ASP A 62 18.05 25.47 -4.45
CA ASP A 62 19.07 24.62 -3.84
C ASP A 62 19.08 23.25 -4.54
N GLN A 63 20.19 22.94 -5.21
CA GLN A 63 20.32 21.72 -6.01
C GLN A 63 20.31 20.46 -5.13
N GLU A 64 20.99 20.47 -3.99
CA GLU A 64 21.10 19.31 -3.12
C GLU A 64 19.75 18.98 -2.47
N ALA A 65 19.06 20.01 -1.96
CA ALA A 65 17.72 19.88 -1.40
C ALA A 65 16.72 19.42 -2.46
N ARG A 66 16.78 19.96 -3.68
CA ARG A 66 15.95 19.55 -4.81
C ARG A 66 16.12 18.07 -5.14
N GLU A 67 17.37 17.63 -5.30
CA GLU A 67 17.67 16.24 -5.66
C GLU A 67 17.22 15.27 -4.56
N ARG A 68 17.49 15.62 -3.29
CA ARG A 68 17.05 14.82 -2.14
C ARG A 68 15.53 14.68 -2.09
N ILE A 69 14.78 15.78 -2.22
CA ILE A 69 13.31 15.77 -2.18
C ILE A 69 12.74 14.96 -3.36
N LEU A 70 13.29 15.13 -4.57
CA LEU A 70 12.84 14.36 -5.73
C LEU A 70 13.13 12.86 -5.59
N ALA A 71 14.26 12.48 -5.00
CA ALA A 71 14.60 11.08 -4.72
C ALA A 71 13.66 10.47 -3.66
N GLU A 72 13.34 11.23 -2.62
CA GLU A 72 12.41 10.80 -1.58
C GLU A 72 10.99 10.63 -2.13
N LEU A 73 10.49 11.60 -2.92
CA LEU A 73 9.19 11.50 -3.59
C LEU A 73 9.11 10.30 -4.53
N ARG A 74 10.17 10.00 -5.29
CA ARG A 74 10.22 8.79 -6.14
C ARG A 74 10.13 7.52 -5.30
N THR A 75 10.90 7.44 -4.21
CA THR A 75 10.91 6.29 -3.31
C THR A 75 9.53 6.06 -2.69
N LEU A 76 8.89 7.12 -2.20
CA LEU A 76 7.54 7.05 -1.63
C LEU A 76 6.48 6.67 -2.66
N THR A 77 6.56 7.20 -3.89
CA THR A 77 5.63 6.83 -4.97
C THR A 77 5.78 5.35 -5.33
N SER A 78 7.01 4.87 -5.53
CA SER A 78 7.27 3.46 -5.84
C SER A 78 6.92 2.53 -4.69
N LYS A 79 7.05 2.99 -3.44
CA LYS A 79 6.55 2.24 -2.28
C LYS A 79 5.03 2.17 -2.31
N ALA A 80 4.33 3.29 -2.54
CA ALA A 80 2.88 3.33 -2.62
C ALA A 80 2.33 2.47 -3.77
N GLU A 81 3.04 2.37 -4.91
CA GLU A 81 2.72 1.45 -6.01
C GLU A 81 2.84 -0.03 -5.58
N ARG A 82 3.83 -0.37 -4.75
CA ARG A 82 4.09 -1.74 -4.31
C ARG A 82 3.24 -2.18 -3.12
N THR A 83 3.14 -1.33 -2.10
CA THR A 83 2.48 -1.66 -0.83
C THR A 83 1.04 -1.17 -0.79
N GLY A 84 0.63 -0.34 -1.75
CA GLY A 84 -0.74 0.15 -1.86
C GLY A 84 -1.04 1.31 -0.91
N ILE A 85 -1.29 2.50 -1.46
CA ILE A 85 -2.20 3.47 -0.83
C ILE A 85 -3.46 3.45 -1.69
N ARG A 86 -4.21 2.37 -1.53
CA ARG A 86 -5.32 2.02 -2.42
C ARG A 86 -6.61 2.60 -1.87
N SER A 87 -7.48 3.07 -2.76
CA SER A 87 -8.85 3.45 -2.38
C SER A 87 -9.74 2.22 -2.13
N SER A 88 -9.30 1.04 -2.56
CA SER A 88 -10.01 -0.23 -2.44
C SER A 88 -9.06 -1.45 -2.56
N PRO A 89 -9.38 -2.59 -1.94
CA PRO A 89 -8.58 -3.82 -2.09
C PRO A 89 -8.69 -4.40 -3.50
N THR A 90 -7.70 -5.19 -3.92
CA THR A 90 -7.70 -5.86 -5.23
C THR A 90 -8.67 -7.03 -5.30
N TYR A 91 -8.95 -7.67 -4.18
CA TYR A 91 -9.86 -8.81 -4.06
C TYR A 91 -10.69 -8.77 -2.77
N ALA A 92 -11.77 -9.55 -2.76
CA ALA A 92 -12.56 -9.84 -1.57
C ALA A 92 -12.52 -11.34 -1.28
N VAL A 93 -12.39 -11.72 -0.01
CA VAL A 93 -12.45 -13.12 0.44
C VAL A 93 -13.81 -13.41 1.06
N TYR A 94 -14.39 -14.54 0.65
CA TYR A 94 -15.61 -15.10 1.21
C TYR A 94 -15.26 -16.42 1.88
N ALA A 95 -15.56 -16.55 3.16
CA ALA A 95 -15.32 -17.77 3.90
C ALA A 95 -16.45 -17.99 4.92
N LYS A 96 -16.74 -19.25 5.23
CA LYS A 96 -17.77 -19.61 6.21
C LYS A 96 -17.09 -20.03 7.51
N LYS A 97 -17.53 -19.48 8.64
CA LYS A 97 -17.06 -19.92 9.96
C LYS A 97 -17.80 -21.16 10.43
#